data_AF-A0A8X7USY9-F1
#
_entry.id   AF-A0A8X7USY9-F1
#
_cell.length_a   1.000
_cell.length_b   1.000
_cell.length_c   1.000
_cell.angle_alpha   90.00
_cell.angle_beta   90.00
_cell.angle_gamma   90.00
#
_symmetry.space_group_name_H-M   'P 1'
#
loop_
_entity.id
_entity.type
_entity.pdbx_description
1 polymer ?
#
loop_
_entity_poly.entity_id
_entity_poly.type
_entity_poly.pdbx_seq_one_letter_code
_entity_poly.pdbx_strand_id
1 'polypeptide(L)'
;MFPPLFLKTLLLELVVYEDDEPFQALLSICPVLEDLEVWLGEFESVQEFTINVPSLRKLFLHVSHYCSSLERYEIDTPCLEYLQLADWSDSPCLVKNMPKLKKAHVDVLSFAVKNVIGSVTSVKHLTVCSEDVYGDGIVFDQLQHLELCICQVDSSNLLAQFLKVSPNLRELGISQIDLHADLKTNDMGFWNQPSSIPECLLSKS
;
A
#
# COMPACT_ATOMS: atom_id res chain seq x y z
N MET A 1 27.87 -17.31 14.49
CA MET A 1 27.76 -15.87 14.18
C MET A 1 26.62 -15.33 15.02
N PHE A 2 26.84 -14.35 15.90
CA PHE A 2 25.75 -13.80 16.73
C PHE A 2 24.85 -12.93 15.83
N PRO A 3 23.51 -13.05 15.92
CA PRO A 3 22.61 -12.18 15.16
C PRO A 3 22.84 -10.72 15.53
N PRO A 4 22.75 -9.77 14.59
CA PRO A 4 22.93 -8.35 14.89
C PRO A 4 21.79 -7.85 15.80
N LEU A 5 22.05 -7.78 17.11
CA LEU A 5 21.09 -7.35 18.13
C LEU A 5 20.65 -5.88 18.04
N PHE A 6 21.12 -5.13 17.04
CA PHE A 6 20.91 -3.68 16.92
C PHE A 6 20.53 -3.20 15.52
N LEU A 7 20.32 -4.10 14.55
CA LEU A 7 19.96 -3.66 13.19
C LEU A 7 18.50 -3.17 13.19
N LYS A 8 18.34 -1.85 13.08
CA LYS A 8 17.02 -1.18 13.08
C LYS A 8 16.51 -0.83 11.70
N THR A 9 17.41 -0.70 10.73
CA THR A 9 17.07 -0.34 9.36
C THR A 9 17.72 -1.33 8.42
N LEU A 10 16.93 -1.89 7.50
CA LEU A 10 17.39 -2.83 6.50
C LEU A 10 16.82 -2.40 5.15
N LEU A 11 17.72 -2.14 4.21
CA LEU A 11 17.39 -1.91 2.80
C LEU A 11 17.82 -3.15 2.02
N LEU A 12 16.88 -3.73 1.28
CA LEU A 12 17.08 -4.88 0.44
C LEU A 12 16.70 -4.52 -0.98
N GLU A 13 17.70 -4.41 -1.82
CA GLU A 13 17.52 -4.52 -3.26
C GLU A 13 17.79 -5.99 -3.58
N LEU A 14 16.71 -6.76 -3.76
CA LEU A 14 16.84 -8.19 -3.96
C LEU A 14 17.30 -8.45 -5.40
N VAL A 15 18.30 -9.31 -5.53
CA VAL A 15 18.78 -9.88 -6.78
C VAL A 15 19.22 -11.29 -6.40
N VAL A 16 18.30 -12.25 -6.28
CA VAL A 16 18.70 -13.56 -5.72
C VAL A 16 18.18 -14.75 -6.51
N TYR A 17 19.13 -15.67 -6.68
CA TYR A 17 19.10 -16.93 -7.40
C TYR A 17 18.44 -18.08 -6.62
N GLU A 18 17.79 -18.95 -7.38
CA GLU A 18 17.27 -20.32 -7.17
C GLU A 18 16.47 -20.70 -5.89
N ASP A 19 16.61 -20.06 -4.71
CA ASP A 19 15.91 -20.51 -3.49
C ASP A 19 15.30 -19.37 -2.62
N ASP A 20 14.09 -19.62 -2.06
CA ASP A 20 13.28 -18.70 -1.21
C ASP A 20 13.75 -18.57 0.25
N GLU A 21 14.56 -19.52 0.74
CA GLU A 21 15.02 -19.58 2.14
C GLU A 21 15.82 -18.36 2.69
N PRO A 22 16.63 -17.62 1.91
CA PRO A 22 17.54 -16.63 2.47
C PRO A 22 16.82 -15.37 2.97
N PHE A 23 15.68 -14.99 2.40
CA PHE A 23 14.96 -13.78 2.81
C PHE A 23 14.36 -13.92 4.23
N GLN A 24 13.65 -15.02 4.50
CA GLN A 24 13.08 -15.29 5.82
C GLN A 24 14.16 -15.48 6.87
N ALA A 25 15.26 -16.16 6.53
CA ALA A 25 16.40 -16.33 7.41
C ALA A 25 17.00 -14.97 7.82
N LEU A 26 17.12 -14.03 6.88
CA LEU A 26 17.65 -12.69 7.15
C LEU A 26 16.75 -11.87 8.10
N LEU A 27 15.43 -11.90 7.90
CA LEU A 27 14.50 -11.22 8.80
C LEU A 27 14.54 -11.83 10.21
N SER A 28 14.69 -13.16 10.31
CA SER A 28 14.73 -13.86 11.61
C SER A 28 15.92 -13.48 12.50
N ILE A 29 17.04 -13.06 11.91
CA ILE A 29 18.23 -12.63 12.66
C ILE A 29 18.21 -11.15 13.05
N CYS A 30 17.16 -10.41 12.68
CA CYS A 30 17.01 -8.97 12.93
C CYS A 30 15.77 -8.66 13.82
N PRO A 31 15.72 -9.14 15.08
CA PRO A 31 14.51 -9.06 15.92
C PRO A 31 14.11 -7.63 16.34
N VAL A 32 14.99 -6.64 16.20
CA VAL A 32 14.77 -5.23 16.58
C VAL A 32 14.58 -4.31 15.37
N LEU A 33 14.35 -4.88 14.19
CA LEU A 33 14.18 -4.13 12.95
C LEU A 33 12.94 -3.22 13.00
N GLU A 34 13.14 -1.92 12.83
CA GLU A 34 12.08 -0.90 12.86
C GLU A 34 11.72 -0.40 11.46
N ASP A 35 12.67 -0.35 10.53
CA ASP A 35 12.52 0.16 9.18
C ASP A 35 13.00 -0.90 8.16
N LEU A 36 12.12 -1.32 7.26
CA LEU A 36 12.43 -2.28 6.20
C LEU A 36 12.03 -1.70 4.85
N GLU A 37 12.96 -1.72 3.91
CA GLU A 37 12.73 -1.38 2.51
C GLU A 37 13.14 -2.56 1.64
N VAL A 38 12.25 -3.00 0.76
CA VAL A 38 12.42 -4.16 -0.11
C VAL A 38 12.04 -3.77 -1.53
N TRP A 39 12.95 -4.01 -2.46
CA TRP A 39 12.75 -3.87 -3.89
C TRP A 39 12.83 -5.25 -4.53
N LEU A 40 11.74 -5.65 -5.18
CA LEU A 40 11.59 -6.90 -5.93
C LEU A 40 11.60 -6.59 -7.43
N GLY A 41 12.66 -6.99 -8.11
CA GLY A 41 12.96 -6.68 -9.52
C GLY A 41 12.68 -7.81 -10.52
N GLU A 42 13.11 -7.56 -11.77
CA GLU A 42 13.13 -8.54 -12.86
C GLU A 42 14.02 -9.74 -12.50
N PHE A 43 13.57 -10.97 -12.79
CA PHE A 43 14.31 -12.24 -12.64
C PHE A 43 14.47 -12.81 -11.23
N GLU A 44 13.74 -12.31 -10.24
CA GLU A 44 13.80 -12.89 -8.90
C GLU A 44 13.13 -14.27 -8.86
N SER A 45 13.68 -15.24 -8.14
CA SER A 45 13.07 -16.57 -7.99
C SER A 45 12.05 -16.64 -6.85
N VAL A 46 11.76 -15.52 -6.18
CA VAL A 46 10.92 -15.50 -4.97
C VAL A 46 9.49 -15.87 -5.32
N GLN A 47 9.08 -17.10 -4.99
CA GLN A 47 7.71 -17.55 -5.23
C GLN A 47 6.77 -17.03 -4.15
N GLU A 48 7.19 -17.14 -2.89
CA GLU A 48 6.37 -16.73 -1.76
C GLU A 48 7.21 -16.14 -0.63
N PHE A 49 6.68 -15.10 0.02
CA PHE A 49 7.29 -14.59 1.24
C PHE A 49 6.28 -14.02 2.22
N THR A 50 6.68 -13.96 3.49
CA THR A 50 5.90 -13.32 4.56
C THR A 50 6.77 -12.31 5.30
N ILE A 51 6.28 -11.08 5.43
CA ILE A 51 6.92 -10.08 6.30
C ILE A 51 6.23 -10.16 7.66
N ASN A 52 6.86 -10.87 8.60
CA ASN A 52 6.40 -10.98 9.98
C ASN A 52 7.50 -10.55 10.94
N VAL A 53 7.60 -9.23 11.15
CA VAL A 53 8.60 -8.60 12.00
C VAL A 53 7.85 -7.76 13.06
N PRO A 54 7.68 -8.27 14.30
CA PRO A 54 6.85 -7.61 15.31
C PRO A 54 7.33 -6.22 15.76
N SER A 55 8.62 -5.92 15.56
CA SER A 55 9.24 -4.63 15.86
C SER A 55 9.11 -3.60 14.74
N LEU A 56 8.62 -4.01 13.55
CA LEU A 56 8.60 -3.16 12.37
C LEU A 56 7.61 -2.02 12.52
N ARG A 57 8.07 -0.82 12.17
CA ARG A 57 7.34 0.46 12.26
C ARG A 57 7.16 1.11 10.90
N LYS A 58 8.12 0.94 9.98
CA LYS A 58 8.00 1.40 8.60
C LYS A 58 8.34 0.28 7.62
N LEU A 59 7.49 0.15 6.61
CA LEU A 59 7.69 -0.78 5.50
C LEU A 59 7.57 -0.02 4.19
N PHE A 60 8.57 -0.21 3.33
CA PHE A 60 8.58 0.18 1.94
C PHE A 60 8.72 -1.10 1.12
N LEU A 61 7.70 -1.46 0.35
CA LEU A 61 7.70 -2.65 -0.50
C LEU A 61 7.42 -2.22 -1.93
N HIS A 62 8.38 -2.50 -2.80
CA HIS A 62 8.34 -2.20 -4.22
C HIS A 62 8.37 -3.52 -4.99
N VAL A 63 7.29 -3.84 -5.69
CA VAL A 63 7.17 -5.05 -6.51
C VAL A 63 7.01 -4.64 -7.97
N SER A 64 8.00 -4.99 -8.78
CA SER A 64 8.00 -4.73 -10.22
C SER A 64 6.94 -5.55 -10.94
N HIS A 65 6.36 -4.99 -12.01
CA HIS A 65 5.43 -5.69 -12.91
C HIS A 65 6.05 -6.86 -13.65
N TYR A 66 7.38 -6.91 -13.71
CA TYR A 66 8.10 -8.01 -14.31
C TYR A 66 8.48 -9.13 -13.32
N CYS A 67 8.01 -9.05 -12.07
CA CYS A 67 8.17 -10.09 -11.05
C CYS A 67 7.23 -11.28 -11.35
N SER A 68 7.52 -12.01 -12.43
CA SER A 68 6.66 -13.08 -12.97
C SER A 68 6.63 -14.38 -12.16
N SER A 69 7.57 -14.55 -11.23
CA SER A 69 7.72 -15.73 -10.36
C SER A 69 6.94 -15.61 -9.05
N LEU A 70 6.58 -14.39 -8.64
CA LEU A 70 5.91 -14.15 -7.38
C LEU A 70 4.49 -14.71 -7.44
N GLU A 71 4.22 -15.76 -6.66
CA GLU A 71 2.90 -16.37 -6.59
C GLU A 71 2.03 -15.68 -5.54
N ARG A 72 2.59 -15.33 -4.38
CA ARG A 72 1.88 -14.59 -3.33
C ARG A 72 2.82 -14.00 -2.28
N TYR A 73 2.35 -13.00 -1.55
CA TYR A 73 3.04 -12.56 -0.33
C TYR A 73 2.06 -12.12 0.76
N GLU A 74 2.54 -12.18 2.00
CA GLU A 74 1.78 -11.79 3.19
C GLU A 74 2.53 -10.74 4.02
N ILE A 75 1.79 -9.74 4.52
CA ILE A 75 2.30 -8.74 5.47
C ILE A 75 1.55 -8.89 6.79
N ASP A 76 2.28 -9.30 7.84
CA ASP A 76 1.78 -9.46 9.21
C ASP A 76 2.66 -8.66 10.19
N THR A 77 2.44 -7.35 10.23
CA THR A 77 3.23 -6.43 11.08
C THR A 77 2.31 -5.51 11.89
N PRO A 78 1.72 -5.97 13.00
CA PRO A 78 0.69 -5.21 13.74
C PRO A 78 1.21 -3.93 14.40
N CYS A 79 2.53 -3.75 14.49
CA CYS A 79 3.17 -2.55 15.02
C CYS A 79 3.46 -1.47 13.97
N LEU A 80 3.15 -1.72 12.69
CA LEU A 80 3.46 -0.82 11.61
C LEU A 80 2.76 0.53 11.78
N GLU A 81 3.50 1.61 11.61
CA GLU A 81 3.02 3.00 11.71
C GLU A 81 2.98 3.67 10.32
N TYR A 82 3.83 3.22 9.40
CA TYR A 82 3.92 3.70 8.02
C TYR A 82 4.06 2.54 7.03
N LEU A 83 3.22 2.54 6.00
CA LEU A 83 3.27 1.61 4.88
C LEU A 83 3.44 2.38 3.58
N GLN A 84 4.39 1.96 2.75
CA GLN A 84 4.43 2.30 1.34
C GLN A 84 4.48 0.99 0.56
N LEU A 85 3.42 0.73 -0.20
CA LEU A 85 3.28 -0.44 -1.05
C LEU A 85 3.12 0.04 -2.49
N ALA A 86 4.13 -0.23 -3.31
CA ALA A 86 4.08 -0.06 -4.75
C ALA A 86 4.15 -1.46 -5.37
N ASP A 87 3.01 -2.02 -5.76
CA ASP A 87 2.90 -3.38 -6.29
C ASP A 87 2.27 -3.36 -7.68
N TRP A 88 3.12 -3.51 -8.68
CA TRP A 88 2.70 -3.57 -10.08
C TRP A 88 2.69 -5.01 -10.63
N SER A 89 2.86 -6.01 -9.76
CA SER A 89 2.68 -7.42 -10.14
C SER A 89 1.20 -7.76 -10.30
N ASP A 90 0.88 -8.94 -10.83
CA ASP A 90 -0.49 -9.52 -10.84
C ASP A 90 -0.71 -10.50 -9.68
N SER A 91 0.19 -10.49 -8.68
CA SER A 91 0.32 -11.55 -7.68
C SER A 91 -0.51 -11.27 -6.44
N PRO A 92 -1.34 -12.22 -5.96
CA PRO A 92 -2.19 -12.00 -4.80
C PRO A 92 -1.38 -11.63 -3.54
N CYS A 93 -1.76 -10.52 -2.93
CA CYS A 93 -1.22 -10.08 -1.65
C CYS A 93 -2.24 -10.32 -0.51
N LEU A 94 -1.74 -10.68 0.66
CA LEU A 94 -2.53 -10.72 1.89
C LEU A 94 -1.96 -9.73 2.91
N VAL A 95 -2.70 -8.67 3.16
CA VAL A 95 -2.32 -7.67 4.16
C VAL A 95 -3.17 -7.89 5.39
N LYS A 96 -2.57 -8.25 6.52
CA LYS A 96 -3.30 -8.38 7.79
C LYS A 96 -3.59 -7.02 8.41
N ASN A 97 -4.50 -7.01 9.37
CA ASN A 97 -4.93 -5.79 10.06
C ASN A 97 -3.75 -5.08 10.76
N MET A 98 -3.59 -3.78 10.49
CA MET A 98 -2.53 -2.95 11.06
C MET A 98 -3.13 -1.83 11.94
N PRO A 99 -3.46 -2.13 13.21
CA PRO A 99 -4.20 -1.19 14.06
C PRO A 99 -3.41 0.07 14.44
N LYS A 100 -2.07 0.05 14.33
CA LYS A 100 -1.21 1.21 14.64
C LYS A 100 -0.87 2.06 13.42
N LEU A 101 -1.34 1.68 12.23
CA LEU A 101 -0.98 2.34 10.99
C LEU A 101 -1.53 3.75 10.96
N LYS A 102 -0.64 4.75 10.79
CA LYS A 102 -1.02 6.17 10.80
C LYS A 102 -1.08 6.73 9.40
N LYS A 103 -0.18 6.26 8.53
CA LYS A 103 -0.05 6.70 7.15
C LYS A 103 0.18 5.49 6.23
N ALA A 104 -0.50 5.48 5.10
CA ALA A 104 -0.31 4.49 4.05
C ALA A 104 -0.19 5.16 2.69
N HIS A 105 0.70 4.63 1.86
CA HIS A 105 0.78 4.89 0.42
C HIS A 105 0.55 3.56 -0.28
N VAL A 106 -0.50 3.48 -1.09
CA VAL A 106 -0.95 2.26 -1.76
C VAL A 106 -1.00 2.55 -3.26
N ASP A 107 -0.04 2.02 -3.99
CA ASP A 107 0.06 2.08 -5.44
C ASP A 107 0.05 0.66 -5.98
N VAL A 108 -1.13 0.15 -6.33
CA VAL A 108 -1.30 -1.27 -6.64
C VAL A 108 -2.24 -1.51 -7.82
N LEU A 109 -2.01 -2.60 -8.56
CA LEU A 109 -2.95 -3.08 -9.59
C LEU A 109 -4.24 -3.67 -8.98
N SER A 110 -5.28 -3.77 -9.82
CA SER A 110 -6.70 -3.94 -9.45
C SER A 110 -7.01 -5.00 -8.38
N PHE A 111 -6.45 -6.20 -8.47
CA PHE A 111 -6.81 -7.33 -7.62
C PHE A 111 -6.32 -7.19 -6.17
N ALA A 112 -5.24 -6.43 -5.92
CA ALA A 112 -4.66 -6.23 -4.59
C ALA A 112 -5.40 -5.16 -3.77
N VAL A 113 -5.99 -4.17 -4.45
CA VAL A 113 -6.57 -2.95 -3.84
C VAL A 113 -7.53 -3.28 -2.72
N LYS A 114 -8.50 -4.16 -2.97
CA LYS A 114 -9.56 -4.45 -2.01
C LYS A 114 -9.00 -5.03 -0.70
N ASN A 115 -7.99 -5.88 -0.79
CA ASN A 115 -7.35 -6.49 0.37
C ASN A 115 -6.57 -5.43 1.15
N VAL A 116 -5.71 -4.68 0.46
CA VAL A 116 -4.86 -3.65 1.08
C VAL A 116 -5.71 -2.55 1.70
N ILE A 117 -6.66 -1.97 0.96
CA ILE A 117 -7.53 -0.88 1.41
C ILE A 117 -8.38 -1.31 2.61
N GLY A 118 -8.90 -2.55 2.63
CA GLY A 118 -9.64 -3.08 3.77
C GLY A 118 -8.81 -3.20 5.05
N SER A 119 -7.50 -3.42 4.92
CA SER A 119 -6.58 -3.61 6.05
C SER A 119 -5.94 -2.33 6.58
N VAL A 120 -6.07 -1.20 5.85
CA VAL A 120 -5.51 0.11 6.23
C VAL A 120 -6.58 1.12 6.66
N THR A 121 -7.76 0.67 7.08
CA THR A 121 -8.90 1.55 7.44
C THR A 121 -8.67 2.49 8.62
N SER A 122 -7.68 2.18 9.48
CA SER A 122 -7.32 2.97 10.66
C SER A 122 -6.48 4.23 10.37
N VAL A 123 -6.03 4.42 9.14
CA VAL A 123 -5.08 5.50 8.80
C VAL A 123 -5.69 6.88 8.89
N LYS A 124 -4.84 7.87 9.21
CA LYS A 124 -5.19 9.30 9.17
C LYS A 124 -4.79 9.96 7.85
N HIS A 125 -3.78 9.41 7.19
CA HIS A 125 -3.24 9.88 5.93
C HIS A 125 -3.17 8.71 4.95
N LEU A 126 -3.80 8.86 3.80
CA LEU A 126 -3.80 7.83 2.77
C LEU A 126 -3.45 8.47 1.43
N THR A 127 -2.48 7.89 0.74
CA THR A 127 -2.24 8.14 -0.68
C THR A 127 -2.64 6.87 -1.44
N VAL A 128 -3.47 6.98 -2.47
CA VAL A 128 -3.90 5.84 -3.29
C VAL A 128 -3.68 6.11 -4.78
N CYS A 129 -3.10 5.13 -5.45
CA CYS A 129 -3.06 4.99 -6.89
C CYS A 129 -3.56 3.60 -7.25
N SER A 130 -4.69 3.52 -7.96
CA SER A 130 -5.16 2.26 -8.52
C SER A 130 -6.17 2.45 -9.65
N GLU A 131 -6.37 1.39 -10.42
CA GLU A 131 -7.37 1.26 -11.49
C GLU A 131 -8.75 0.85 -10.98
N ASP A 132 -8.83 0.12 -9.87
CA ASP A 132 -10.09 -0.50 -9.44
C ASP A 132 -10.63 0.05 -8.12
N VAL A 133 -11.94 -0.03 -8.02
CA VAL A 133 -12.79 0.33 -6.91
C VAL A 133 -12.61 -0.65 -5.75
N TYR A 134 -12.45 -0.16 -4.52
CA TYR A 134 -12.55 -1.04 -3.36
C TYR A 134 -14.02 -1.35 -3.05
N GLY A 135 -14.30 -2.60 -2.65
CA GLY A 135 -15.68 -3.07 -2.45
C GLY A 135 -16.46 -2.34 -1.33
N ASP A 136 -17.77 -2.52 -1.34
CA ASP A 136 -18.69 -1.96 -0.34
C ASP A 136 -18.37 -2.41 1.10
N GLY A 137 -18.66 -1.54 2.07
CA GLY A 137 -18.59 -1.84 3.51
C GLY A 137 -17.32 -1.37 4.23
N ILE A 138 -16.40 -0.70 3.52
CA ILE A 138 -15.23 -0.07 4.12
C ILE A 138 -15.60 1.34 4.61
N VAL A 139 -15.18 1.68 5.83
CA VAL A 139 -15.34 3.02 6.42
C VAL A 139 -13.99 3.49 6.96
N PHE A 140 -13.60 4.69 6.55
CA PHE A 140 -12.39 5.37 6.98
C PHE A 140 -12.74 6.43 8.04
N ASP A 141 -12.99 5.98 9.27
CA ASP A 141 -13.45 6.83 10.37
C ASP A 141 -12.37 7.79 10.90
N GLN A 142 -11.09 7.50 10.65
CA GLN A 142 -9.96 8.32 11.10
C GLN A 142 -9.29 9.14 10.00
N LEU A 143 -9.64 8.88 8.73
CA LEU A 143 -8.98 9.51 7.58
C LEU A 143 -9.26 11.01 7.55
N GLN A 144 -8.18 11.80 7.53
CA GLN A 144 -8.21 13.25 7.52
C GLN A 144 -7.56 13.83 6.27
N HIS A 145 -6.56 13.12 5.71
CA HIS A 145 -5.83 13.54 4.53
C HIS A 145 -5.86 12.41 3.50
N LEU A 146 -6.41 12.70 2.33
CA LEU A 146 -6.44 11.78 1.20
C LEU A 146 -5.70 12.42 0.03
N GLU A 147 -4.81 11.66 -0.59
CA GLU A 147 -4.21 12.00 -1.88
C GLU A 147 -4.54 10.91 -2.89
N LEU A 148 -5.09 11.29 -4.05
CA LEU A 148 -5.46 10.35 -5.11
C LEU A 148 -4.62 10.59 -6.38
N CYS A 149 -4.07 9.52 -6.95
CA CYS A 149 -3.45 9.57 -8.28
C CYS A 149 -4.50 9.65 -9.39
N ILE A 150 -4.31 10.56 -10.35
CA ILE A 150 -5.12 10.66 -11.59
C ILE A 150 -4.46 10.01 -12.80
N CYS A 151 -3.48 9.15 -12.58
CA CYS A 151 -2.81 8.40 -13.63
C CYS A 151 -3.73 7.37 -14.34
N GLN A 152 -4.83 6.95 -13.69
CA GLN A 152 -5.71 5.89 -14.17
C GLN A 152 -7.10 6.36 -14.59
N VAL A 153 -7.71 5.65 -15.55
CA VAL A 153 -8.96 6.02 -16.25
C VAL A 153 -10.15 6.17 -15.29
N ASP A 154 -10.21 5.34 -14.25
CA ASP A 154 -11.33 5.27 -13.30
C ASP A 154 -11.09 6.01 -11.96
N SER A 155 -10.10 6.90 -11.92
CA SER A 155 -9.78 7.72 -10.73
C SER A 155 -10.97 8.55 -10.21
N SER A 156 -11.93 8.91 -11.08
CA SER A 156 -13.15 9.63 -10.67
C SER A 156 -14.11 8.77 -9.84
N ASN A 157 -14.19 7.47 -10.10
CA ASN A 157 -14.98 6.52 -9.32
C ASN A 157 -14.42 6.33 -7.92
N LEU A 158 -13.09 6.21 -7.82
CA LEU A 158 -12.38 6.11 -6.55
C LEU A 158 -12.62 7.34 -5.68
N LEU A 159 -12.52 8.54 -6.25
CA LEU A 159 -12.76 9.76 -5.48
C LEU A 159 -14.22 9.81 -4.97
N ALA A 160 -15.21 9.49 -5.80
CA ALA A 160 -16.61 9.48 -5.37
C ALA A 160 -16.87 8.49 -4.22
N GLN A 161 -16.14 7.37 -4.16
CA GLN A 161 -16.24 6.40 -3.08
C GLN A 161 -15.55 6.86 -1.81
N PHE A 162 -14.32 7.35 -1.92
CA PHE A 162 -13.57 7.84 -0.76
C PHE A 162 -14.31 8.97 -0.05
N LEU A 163 -14.93 9.87 -0.81
CA LEU A 163 -15.76 10.92 -0.22
C LEU A 163 -16.93 10.35 0.60
N LYS A 164 -17.58 9.28 0.13
CA LYS A 164 -18.71 8.64 0.84
C LYS A 164 -18.27 7.95 2.13
N VAL A 165 -17.09 7.33 2.15
CA VAL A 165 -16.65 6.48 3.27
C VAL A 165 -15.73 7.19 4.27
N SER A 166 -15.37 8.44 4.03
CA SER A 166 -14.38 9.18 4.82
C SER A 166 -15.02 10.41 5.50
N PRO A 167 -15.89 10.22 6.52
CA PRO A 167 -16.68 11.31 7.12
C PRO A 167 -15.85 12.39 7.83
N ASN A 168 -14.59 12.10 8.15
CA ASN A 168 -13.66 13.01 8.83
C ASN A 168 -12.59 13.60 7.92
N LEU A 169 -12.71 13.41 6.60
CA LEU A 169 -11.78 13.95 5.61
C LEU A 169 -11.74 15.48 5.68
N ARG A 170 -10.53 16.05 5.71
CA ARG A 170 -10.27 17.50 5.81
C ARG A 170 -9.49 18.02 4.62
N GLU A 171 -8.54 17.23 4.14
CA GLU A 171 -7.67 17.57 3.03
C GLU A 171 -7.80 16.51 1.95
N LEU A 172 -8.05 16.98 0.73
CA LEU A 172 -8.07 16.16 -0.47
C LEU A 172 -7.05 16.73 -1.45
N GLY A 173 -6.00 15.96 -1.70
CA GLY A 173 -5.03 16.16 -2.77
C GLY A 173 -5.39 15.30 -3.98
N ILE A 174 -5.21 15.85 -5.17
CA ILE A 174 -5.33 15.13 -6.42
C ILE A 174 -4.09 15.46 -7.22
N SER A 175 -3.26 14.46 -7.50
CA SER A 175 -1.93 14.64 -8.07
C SER A 175 -1.60 13.49 -9.02
N GLN A 176 -0.52 13.63 -9.79
CA GLN A 176 0.12 12.50 -10.44
C GLN A 176 1.28 12.08 -9.54
N ILE A 177 1.32 10.81 -9.15
CA ILE A 177 2.41 10.29 -8.32
C ILE A 177 3.63 10.13 -9.22
N ASP A 178 4.79 10.64 -8.78
CA ASP A 178 6.02 10.77 -9.58
C ASP A 178 6.53 9.42 -10.16
N LEU A 179 6.20 8.29 -9.53
CA LEU A 179 6.54 6.95 -10.02
C LEU A 179 5.87 6.59 -11.36
N HIS A 180 4.85 7.35 -11.78
CA HIS A 180 4.07 7.15 -13.01
C HIS A 180 4.37 8.19 -14.09
N ALA A 181 5.48 8.94 -13.99
CA ALA A 181 5.78 10.08 -14.87
C ALA A 181 5.83 9.74 -16.38
N ASP A 182 6.05 8.47 -16.74
CA ASP A 182 6.08 7.99 -18.14
C ASP A 182 4.69 7.57 -18.68
N LEU A 183 3.67 7.47 -17.83
CA LEU A 183 2.30 7.16 -18.23
C LEU A 183 1.57 8.45 -18.60
N LYS A 184 0.94 8.46 -19.79
CA LYS A 184 0.14 9.59 -20.27
C LYS A 184 -0.89 9.97 -19.21
N THR A 185 -0.99 11.27 -18.91
CA THR A 185 -2.10 11.80 -18.13
C THR A 185 -3.41 11.37 -18.77
N ASN A 186 -4.20 10.56 -18.08
CA ASN A 186 -5.60 10.46 -18.45
C ASN A 186 -6.24 11.79 -18.05
N ASP A 187 -6.97 12.41 -18.99
CA ASP A 187 -7.93 13.46 -18.61
C ASP A 187 -8.77 12.88 -17.48
N MET A 188 -8.99 13.63 -16.40
CA MET A 188 -9.96 13.21 -15.38
C MET A 188 -11.31 13.10 -16.09
N GLY A 189 -11.62 11.89 -16.56
CA GLY A 189 -12.83 11.58 -17.28
C GLY A 189 -14.04 11.93 -16.42
N PHE A 190 -15.18 12.10 -17.10
CA PHE A 190 -16.48 12.52 -16.57
C PHE A 190 -16.60 12.33 -15.05
N TRP A 191 -16.54 13.46 -14.33
CA TRP A 191 -16.69 13.49 -12.89
C TRP A 191 -18.00 12.80 -12.49
N ASN A 192 -17.90 11.67 -11.80
CA ASN A 192 -19.05 10.92 -11.35
C ASN A 192 -19.56 11.51 -10.03
N GLN A 193 -20.43 12.52 -10.17
CA GLN A 193 -21.01 13.21 -9.03
C GLN A 193 -21.72 12.21 -8.10
N PRO A 194 -21.42 12.19 -6.79
CA PRO A 194 -22.14 11.35 -5.84
C PRO A 194 -23.61 11.77 -5.77
N SER A 195 -24.50 10.78 -5.62
CA SER A 195 -25.97 10.98 -5.57
C SER A 195 -26.46 11.79 -4.36
N SER A 196 -25.66 11.86 -3.30
CA SER A 196 -25.87 12.68 -2.12
C SER A 196 -24.58 13.42 -1.78
N ILE A 197 -24.71 14.57 -1.09
CA ILE A 197 -23.55 15.31 -0.59
C ILE A 197 -22.91 14.45 0.53
N PRO A 198 -21.65 14.01 0.36
CA PRO A 198 -20.94 13.25 1.38
C PRO A 198 -20.76 14.04 2.68
N GLU A 199 -20.75 13.34 3.83
CA GLU A 199 -20.69 13.98 5.14
C GLU A 199 -19.45 14.88 5.33
N CYS A 200 -18.31 14.51 4.74
CA CYS A 200 -17.09 15.31 4.80
C CYS A 200 -17.18 16.65 4.06
N LEU A 201 -18.14 16.80 3.14
CA LEU A 201 -18.40 18.04 2.41
C LEU A 201 -19.53 18.88 3.02
N LEU A 202 -20.19 18.39 4.07
CA LEU A 202 -21.16 19.16 4.83
C LEU A 202 -20.42 20.12 5.78
N SER A 203 -20.83 21.40 5.80
CA SER A 203 -20.28 22.35 6.78
C SER A 203 -20.66 21.90 8.19
N LYS A 204 -19.67 21.56 9.02
CA LYS A 204 -19.89 21.37 10.46
C LYS A 204 -20.06 22.78 11.07
N SER A 205 -21.32 23.15 11.34
CA SER A 205 -21.70 24.38 12.06
C SER A 205 -21.25 24.33 13.51
#